data_AF-A0A3Q3G4M2-F1
#
_entry.id   AF-A0A3Q3G4M2-F1
#
_cell.length_a   1.000
_cell.length_b   1.000
_cell.length_c   1.000
_cell.angle_alpha   90.00
_cell.angle_beta   90.00
_cell.angle_gamma   90.00
#
_symmetry.space_group_name_H-M   'P 1'
#
loop_
_entity.id
_entity.type
_entity.pdbx_description
1 polymer ?
#
loop_
_entity_poly.entity_id
_entity_poly.type
_entity_poly.pdbx_seq_one_letter_code
_entity_poly.pdbx_strand_id
1 'polypeptide(L)'
;INISCKYDCITCKDLIQSGPPAVYQLIPKKDNIGTIRRITLGKKNPTKTNRTVLLVGETGTGKSTMIDALINYDMGVKWEDNVWFEIIEKDRKRRKSEDKTLPYSLTIIDTPGYGDIRGTEHDDIISHRLFDLFRSDDRVHEMNVMGLVLKASENCPSDRQRYIFDSVASPIGKDMKNIVILITHSDGRIPRNVIQAVEVANIKCAKDEKYHPVHFLFQNCQNI
;
A
#
# COMPACT_ATOMS: atom_id res chain seq x y z
N ILE A 1 26.85 -13.15 11.92
CA ILE A 1 25.50 -12.90 12.49
C ILE A 1 24.56 -13.88 11.81
N ASN A 2 23.94 -14.80 12.55
CA ASN A 2 23.02 -15.77 11.97
C ASN A 2 21.76 -15.02 11.49
N ILE A 3 21.42 -15.07 10.20
CA ILE A 3 20.33 -14.26 9.59
C ILE A 3 18.98 -14.55 10.27
N SER A 4 18.81 -15.77 10.80
CA SER A 4 17.68 -16.15 11.67
C SER A 4 17.45 -15.14 12.79
N CYS A 5 18.51 -14.71 13.48
CA CYS A 5 18.42 -13.81 14.64
C CYS A 5 17.91 -12.40 14.31
N LYS A 6 18.03 -11.95 13.05
CA LYS A 6 17.57 -10.61 12.63
C LYS A 6 16.06 -10.46 12.75
N TYR A 7 15.32 -11.54 12.50
CA TYR A 7 13.85 -11.53 12.43
C TYR A 7 13.17 -12.28 13.58
N ASP A 8 13.92 -12.78 14.56
CA ASP A 8 13.37 -13.56 15.68
C ASP A 8 12.50 -12.71 16.64
N CYS A 9 12.67 -11.39 16.63
CA CYS A 9 11.81 -10.47 17.37
C CYS A 9 10.39 -10.34 16.79
N ILE A 10 10.13 -10.88 15.59
CA ILE A 10 8.80 -10.93 14.97
C ILE A 10 8.13 -12.22 15.39
N THR A 11 7.27 -12.13 16.41
CA THR A 11 6.59 -13.29 17.03
C THR A 11 5.34 -13.74 16.27
N CYS A 12 4.86 -12.94 15.31
CA CYS A 12 3.59 -13.16 14.60
C CYS A 12 3.83 -13.61 13.15
N LYS A 13 4.73 -14.60 12.97
CA LYS A 13 5.07 -15.16 11.67
C LYS A 13 4.99 -16.70 11.67
N ASP A 14 4.41 -17.27 10.61
CA ASP A 14 4.39 -18.72 10.38
C ASP A 14 5.19 -19.03 9.11
N LEU A 15 6.12 -20.00 9.14
CA LEU A 15 6.84 -20.42 7.93
C LEU A 15 5.88 -21.13 6.96
N ILE A 16 5.80 -20.63 5.72
CA ILE A 16 4.97 -21.21 4.65
C ILE A 16 5.83 -22.10 3.75
N GLN A 17 6.98 -21.60 3.33
CA GLN A 17 7.88 -22.29 2.40
C GLN A 17 9.31 -22.19 2.92
N SER A 18 9.98 -23.33 3.02
CA SER A 18 11.42 -23.41 3.27
C SER A 18 12.20 -23.28 1.94
N GLY A 19 13.43 -22.78 2.03
CA GLY A 19 14.31 -22.56 0.88
C GLY A 19 14.70 -21.08 0.75
N PRO A 20 15.52 -20.70 -0.24
CA PRO A 20 15.79 -19.30 -0.55
C PRO A 20 14.82 -18.75 -1.64
N PRO A 21 14.01 -17.71 -1.35
CA PRO A 21 13.80 -17.12 -0.04
C PRO A 21 12.84 -17.96 0.83
N ALA A 22 13.06 -17.91 2.15
CA ALA A 22 12.18 -18.54 3.11
C ALA A 22 10.96 -17.64 3.28
N VAL A 23 9.78 -18.16 2.98
CA VAL A 23 8.55 -17.37 2.95
C VAL A 23 7.80 -17.51 4.26
N TYR A 24 7.59 -16.39 4.96
CA TYR A 24 6.88 -16.33 6.23
C TYR A 24 5.55 -15.59 6.08
N GLN A 25 4.48 -16.17 6.59
CA GLN A 25 3.17 -15.54 6.69
C GLN A 25 3.19 -14.56 7.85
N LEU A 26 2.83 -13.30 7.64
CA LEU A 26 2.51 -12.38 8.72
C LEU A 26 1.01 -12.43 9.05
N ILE A 27 0.68 -12.36 10.33
CA ILE A 27 -0.70 -12.28 10.83
C ILE A 27 -0.96 -10.85 11.36
N PRO A 28 -1.29 -9.88 10.49
CA PRO A 28 -1.61 -8.52 10.92
C PRO A 28 -2.99 -8.44 11.58
N LYS A 29 -3.21 -7.38 12.35
CA LYS A 29 -4.58 -6.99 12.73
C LYS A 29 -5.29 -6.49 11.47
N LYS A 30 -6.47 -7.06 11.19
CA LYS A 30 -7.31 -6.67 10.05
C LYS A 30 -8.64 -6.17 10.56
N ASP A 31 -9.04 -4.99 10.08
CA ASP A 31 -10.36 -4.44 10.30
C ASP A 31 -10.96 -4.09 8.93
N ASN A 32 -12.21 -4.46 8.68
CA ASN A 32 -12.91 -4.10 7.44
C ASN A 32 -13.90 -2.98 7.75
N ILE A 33 -13.83 -1.90 6.97
CA ILE A 33 -14.78 -0.78 7.03
C ILE A 33 -15.53 -0.77 5.71
N GLY A 34 -16.68 -1.46 5.68
CA GLY A 34 -17.38 -1.77 4.44
C GLY A 34 -16.50 -2.61 3.51
N THR A 35 -16.17 -2.07 2.33
CA THR A 35 -15.29 -2.70 1.33
C THR A 35 -13.82 -2.31 1.46
N ILE A 36 -13.48 -1.35 2.34
CA ILE A 36 -12.11 -0.92 2.57
C ILE A 36 -11.48 -1.84 3.61
N ARG A 37 -10.28 -2.32 3.30
CA ARG A 37 -9.52 -3.20 4.17
C ARG A 37 -8.42 -2.41 4.88
N ARG A 38 -8.43 -2.42 6.20
CA ARG A 38 -7.36 -1.85 7.04
C ARG A 38 -6.48 -2.96 7.56
N ILE A 39 -5.20 -2.91 7.21
CA ILE A 39 -4.15 -3.81 7.70
C ILE A 39 -3.29 -3.00 8.68
N THR A 40 -3.11 -3.51 9.89
CA THR A 40 -2.20 -2.90 10.88
C THR A 40 -1.14 -3.90 11.32
N LEU A 41 0.11 -3.49 11.19
CA LEU A 41 1.30 -4.19 11.68
C LEU A 41 1.88 -3.39 12.85
N GLY A 42 2.20 -4.08 13.95
CA GLY A 42 2.67 -3.42 15.16
C GLY A 42 1.57 -2.92 16.08
N LYS A 43 1.96 -2.49 17.28
CA LYS A 43 1.05 -1.88 18.26
C LYS A 43 1.02 -0.36 18.07
N LYS A 44 -0.18 0.20 17.84
CA LYS A 44 -0.38 1.66 17.91
C LYS A 44 -0.01 2.12 19.32
N ASN A 45 1.06 2.91 19.43
CA ASN A 45 1.47 3.53 20.68
C ASN A 45 1.15 5.03 20.59
N PRO A 46 0.35 5.60 21.52
CA PRO A 46 0.02 7.02 21.54
C PRO A 46 1.23 7.96 21.56
N THR A 47 2.39 7.49 22.02
CA THR A 47 3.63 8.28 22.13
C THR A 47 4.61 8.05 20.97
N LYS A 48 4.30 7.16 20.02
CA LYS A 48 5.13 6.90 18.84
C LYS A 48 4.36 7.24 17.56
N THR A 49 5.07 7.74 16.56
CA THR A 49 4.51 8.02 15.23
C THR A 49 3.99 6.73 14.59
N ASN A 50 2.70 6.71 14.25
CA ASN A 50 2.08 5.66 13.44
C ASN A 50 2.19 6.06 11.98
N ARG A 51 2.77 5.21 11.13
CA ARG A 51 2.82 5.46 9.69
C ARG A 51 1.56 4.92 9.03
N THR A 52 0.80 5.79 8.36
CA THR A 52 -0.39 5.38 7.61
C THR A 52 -0.19 5.59 6.12
N VAL A 53 -0.37 4.52 5.34
CA VAL A 53 -0.29 4.51 3.88
C VAL A 53 -1.64 4.09 3.31
N LEU A 54 -2.21 4.91 2.44
CA LEU A 54 -3.41 4.56 1.66
C LEU A 54 -3.01 4.19 0.23
N LEU A 55 -3.46 3.05 -0.26
CA LEU A 55 -3.23 2.62 -1.64
C LEU A 55 -4.52 2.68 -2.44
N VAL A 56 -4.50 3.42 -3.54
CA VAL A 56 -5.63 3.64 -4.46
C VAL A 56 -5.17 3.28 -5.86
N GLY A 57 -5.90 2.42 -6.56
CA GLY A 57 -5.54 1.93 -7.90
C GLY A 57 -6.64 1.06 -8.47
N GLU A 58 -6.69 0.83 -9.78
CA GLU A 58 -7.68 -0.10 -10.38
C GLU A 58 -7.50 -1.55 -9.92
N THR A 59 -8.50 -2.38 -10.22
CA THR A 59 -8.39 -3.82 -10.02
C THR A 59 -7.27 -4.38 -10.90
N GLY A 60 -6.41 -5.21 -10.31
CA GLY A 60 -5.29 -5.81 -11.04
C GLY A 60 -4.10 -4.88 -11.29
N THR A 61 -4.04 -3.67 -10.70
CA THR A 61 -2.82 -2.84 -10.72
C THR A 61 -1.74 -3.32 -9.74
N GLY A 62 -1.97 -4.40 -8.99
CA GLY A 62 -0.96 -4.99 -8.11
C GLY A 62 -0.87 -4.35 -6.71
N LYS A 63 -1.95 -3.70 -6.23
CA LYS A 63 -2.00 -3.12 -4.87
C LYS A 63 -1.61 -4.12 -3.78
N SER A 64 -2.20 -5.32 -3.77
CA SER A 64 -1.88 -6.36 -2.78
C SER A 64 -0.40 -6.75 -2.80
N THR A 65 0.19 -6.89 -4.00
CA THR A 65 1.62 -7.17 -4.14
C THR A 65 2.48 -6.01 -3.63
N MET A 66 2.04 -4.76 -3.85
CA MET A 66 2.71 -3.58 -3.31
C MET A 66 2.65 -3.55 -1.78
N ILE A 67 1.54 -4.01 -1.18
CA ILE A 67 1.43 -4.13 0.28
C ILE A 67 2.50 -5.07 0.82
N ASP A 68 2.64 -6.27 0.25
CA ASP A 68 3.65 -7.23 0.68
C ASP A 68 5.07 -6.65 0.53
N ALA A 69 5.35 -5.98 -0.59
CA ALA A 69 6.64 -5.34 -0.82
C ALA A 69 6.94 -4.21 0.17
N LEU A 70 5.98 -3.32 0.43
CA LEU A 70 6.13 -2.23 1.40
C LEU A 70 6.46 -2.76 2.79
N ILE A 71 5.86 -3.88 3.17
CA ILE A 71 6.11 -4.51 4.46
C ILE A 71 7.52 -5.07 4.53
N ASN A 72 7.98 -5.78 3.50
CA ASN A 72 9.34 -6.30 3.46
C ASN A 72 10.37 -5.16 3.50
N TYR A 73 10.13 -4.08 2.75
CA TYR A 73 10.97 -2.89 2.76
C TYR A 73 11.04 -2.25 4.15
N ASP A 74 9.87 -2.03 4.77
CA ASP A 74 9.75 -1.41 6.08
C ASP A 74 10.38 -2.28 7.19
N MET A 75 10.31 -3.60 7.06
CA MET A 75 11.01 -4.57 7.93
C MET A 75 12.53 -4.64 7.68
N GLY A 76 13.05 -3.90 6.68
CA GLY A 76 14.47 -3.87 6.35
C GLY A 76 14.98 -5.18 5.76
N VAL A 77 14.10 -5.94 5.09
CA VAL A 77 14.47 -7.14 4.34
C VAL A 77 15.34 -6.75 3.17
N LYS A 78 16.52 -7.37 3.11
CA LYS A 78 17.44 -7.24 1.99
C LYS A 78 17.43 -8.51 1.16
N TRP A 79 17.84 -8.39 -0.09
CA TRP A 79 17.94 -9.53 -1.00
C TRP A 79 18.81 -10.65 -0.43
N GLU A 80 19.93 -10.29 0.22
CA GLU A 80 20.89 -11.24 0.79
C GLU A 80 20.33 -12.02 1.98
N ASP A 81 19.23 -11.54 2.59
CA ASP A 81 18.62 -12.20 3.73
C ASP A 81 17.93 -13.52 3.33
N ASN A 82 17.60 -13.72 2.04
CA ASN A 82 16.87 -14.88 1.55
C ASN A 82 15.60 -15.17 2.38
N VAL A 83 14.87 -14.11 2.73
CA VAL A 83 13.63 -14.15 3.50
C VAL A 83 12.60 -13.29 2.79
N TRP A 84 11.35 -13.72 2.79
CA TRP A 84 10.23 -12.95 2.26
C TRP A 84 9.02 -13.06 3.19
N PHE A 85 8.35 -11.95 3.45
CA PHE A 85 7.13 -11.90 4.24
C PHE A 85 5.91 -11.68 3.34
N GLU A 86 4.83 -12.42 3.59
CA GLU A 86 3.57 -12.28 2.86
C GLU A 86 2.38 -12.12 3.80
N ILE A 87 1.42 -11.27 3.43
CA ILE A 87 0.11 -11.25 4.07
C ILE A 87 -0.82 -12.21 3.33
N ILE A 88 -0.80 -13.48 3.72
CA ILE A 88 -1.76 -14.44 3.16
C ILE A 88 -3.14 -14.33 3.84
N GLU A 89 -4.19 -14.33 3.02
CA GLU A 89 -5.58 -14.60 3.40
C GLU A 89 -5.78 -16.09 3.63
N LYS A 90 -5.69 -16.55 4.88
CA LYS A 90 -6.31 -17.81 5.25
C LYS A 90 -7.32 -17.55 6.34
N ASP A 91 -8.52 -18.12 6.17
CA ASP A 91 -9.60 -18.23 7.16
C ASP A 91 -9.22 -19.12 8.37
N ARG A 92 -7.98 -19.00 8.84
CA ARG A 92 -7.56 -19.69 10.06
C ARG A 92 -8.13 -18.92 11.23
N LYS A 93 -9.11 -19.54 11.90
CA LYS A 93 -9.68 -19.18 13.19
C LYS A 93 -8.77 -18.25 13.99
N ARG A 94 -9.21 -16.99 14.14
CA ARG A 94 -8.77 -15.94 15.06
C ARG A 94 -7.71 -16.40 16.06
N ARG A 95 -6.44 -16.48 15.64
CA ARG A 95 -5.34 -16.38 16.60
C ARG A 95 -5.19 -14.91 16.88
N LYS A 96 -5.61 -14.47 18.07
CA LYS A 96 -5.22 -13.17 18.59
C LYS A 96 -3.70 -13.25 18.77
N SER A 97 -2.96 -12.71 17.82
CA SER A 97 -1.51 -12.52 18.00
C SER A 97 -1.32 -11.49 19.11
N GLU A 98 -0.86 -11.95 20.27
CA GLU A 98 -0.51 -11.10 21.39
C GLU A 98 0.73 -10.24 21.05
N ASP A 99 0.44 -8.96 20.79
CA ASP A 99 0.94 -7.79 21.53
C ASP A 99 2.45 -7.51 21.64
N LYS A 100 3.29 -8.09 20.79
CA LYS A 100 4.71 -7.68 20.66
C LYS A 100 5.14 -7.60 19.20
N THR A 101 4.91 -6.46 18.56
CA THR A 101 5.23 -6.28 17.13
C THR A 101 5.80 -4.89 16.87
N LEU A 102 7.00 -4.89 16.27
CA LEU A 102 7.75 -3.78 15.67
C LEU A 102 8.01 -2.54 16.58
N PRO A 103 9.14 -1.83 16.41
CA PRO A 103 9.42 -0.64 17.20
C PRO A 103 8.44 0.53 16.93
N TYR A 104 7.60 0.43 15.89
CA TYR A 104 6.59 1.39 15.42
C TYR A 104 5.35 0.64 14.87
N SER A 105 4.27 1.36 14.55
CA SER A 105 3.10 0.79 13.86
C SER A 105 2.98 1.30 12.42
N LEU A 106 2.67 0.38 11.51
CA LEU A 106 2.36 0.65 10.10
C LEU A 106 0.91 0.26 9.83
N THR A 107 0.12 1.22 9.35
CA THR A 107 -1.26 1.01 8.92
C THR A 107 -1.34 1.16 7.41
N ILE A 108 -1.76 0.11 6.72
CA ILE A 108 -2.00 0.14 5.27
C ILE A 108 -3.51 0.05 5.03
N ILE A 109 -4.05 1.01 4.30
CA ILE A 109 -5.44 1.03 3.88
C ILE A 109 -5.49 0.59 2.42
N ASP A 110 -6.03 -0.60 2.20
CA ASP A 110 -6.24 -1.19 0.88
C ASP A 110 -7.69 -0.93 0.45
N THR A 111 -7.84 -0.25 -0.68
CA THR A 111 -9.16 0.04 -1.25
C THR A 111 -9.48 -1.00 -2.33
N PRO A 112 -10.77 -1.30 -2.56
CA PRO A 112 -11.17 -1.99 -3.78
C PRO A 112 -10.62 -1.26 -5.02
N GLY A 113 -10.38 -2.03 -6.08
CA GLY A 113 -10.06 -1.41 -7.35
C GLY A 113 -11.25 -0.65 -7.91
N TYR A 114 -11.06 0.62 -8.25
CA TYR A 114 -12.02 1.36 -9.04
C TYR A 114 -12.01 0.86 -10.50
N GLY A 115 -13.09 1.12 -11.24
CA GLY A 115 -13.24 0.64 -12.62
C GLY A 115 -13.81 -0.79 -12.74
N ASP A 116 -14.16 -1.43 -11.61
CA ASP A 116 -14.90 -2.70 -11.61
C ASP A 116 -16.29 -2.53 -12.26
N ILE A 117 -16.90 -3.62 -12.71
CA ILE A 117 -18.13 -3.73 -13.53
C ILE A 117 -19.39 -3.14 -12.83
N ARG A 118 -19.23 -2.51 -11.66
CA ARG A 118 -20.28 -2.07 -10.73
C ARG A 118 -20.71 -0.61 -10.89
N GLY A 119 -20.15 0.11 -11.86
CA GLY A 119 -20.58 1.49 -12.21
C GLY A 119 -20.08 2.58 -11.25
N THR A 120 -20.41 3.84 -11.57
CA THR A 120 -19.95 5.07 -10.88
C THR A 120 -20.48 5.22 -9.45
N GLU A 121 -21.67 4.68 -9.16
CA GLU A 121 -22.27 4.71 -7.82
C GLU A 121 -21.40 3.98 -6.78
N HIS A 122 -20.68 2.93 -7.20
CA HIS A 122 -19.78 2.20 -6.32
C HIS A 122 -18.56 3.04 -5.91
N ASP A 123 -18.15 3.96 -6.79
CA ASP A 123 -16.99 4.81 -6.57
C ASP A 123 -17.30 5.98 -5.62
N ASP A 124 -18.52 6.53 -5.69
CA ASP A 124 -19.01 7.51 -4.73
C ASP A 124 -19.15 6.90 -3.33
N ILE A 125 -19.61 5.64 -3.24
CA ILE A 125 -19.64 4.88 -1.98
C ILE A 125 -18.22 4.68 -1.42
N ILE A 126 -17.23 4.38 -2.28
CA ILE A 126 -15.83 4.26 -1.84
C ILE A 126 -15.31 5.60 -1.31
N SER A 127 -15.61 6.70 -2.00
CA SER A 127 -15.22 8.05 -1.59
C SER A 127 -15.83 8.43 -0.24
N HIS A 128 -17.13 8.17 -0.05
CA HIS A 128 -17.81 8.39 1.23
C HIS A 128 -17.23 7.52 2.36
N ARG A 129 -16.94 6.24 2.09
CA ARG A 129 -16.34 5.35 3.11
C ARG A 129 -14.94 5.77 3.50
N LEU A 130 -14.14 6.23 2.54
CA LEU A 130 -12.82 6.80 2.82
C LEU A 130 -12.96 8.06 3.66
N PHE A 131 -13.91 8.92 3.32
CA PHE A 131 -14.21 10.12 4.07
C PHE A 131 -14.64 9.83 5.53
N ASP A 132 -15.51 8.84 5.75
CA ASP A 132 -15.90 8.39 7.09
C ASP A 132 -14.70 7.83 7.86
N LEU A 133 -13.84 7.08 7.18
CA LEU A 133 -12.60 6.55 7.76
C LEU A 133 -11.67 7.69 8.24
N PHE A 134 -11.57 8.79 7.48
CA PHE A 134 -10.77 9.97 7.86
C PHE A 134 -11.40 10.81 8.97
N ARG A 135 -12.72 10.80 9.11
CA ARG A 135 -13.45 11.53 10.15
C ARG A 135 -13.59 10.77 11.47
N SER A 136 -13.40 9.45 11.46
CA SER A 136 -13.48 8.64 12.68
C SER A 136 -12.41 9.05 13.70
N ASP A 137 -12.78 9.07 14.99
CA ASP A 137 -11.89 9.30 16.15
C ASP A 137 -10.74 8.27 16.27
N ASP A 138 -10.68 7.28 15.35
CA ASP A 138 -9.78 6.12 15.37
C ASP A 138 -8.34 6.45 14.90
N ARG A 139 -7.94 7.72 15.03
CA ARG A 139 -6.58 8.26 14.82
C ARG A 139 -5.98 7.98 13.44
N VAL A 140 -6.78 8.05 12.38
CA VAL A 140 -6.24 8.17 10.99
C VAL A 140 -5.80 9.62 10.71
N HIS A 141 -5.86 10.51 11.72
CA HIS A 141 -5.57 11.93 11.62
C HIS A 141 -4.14 12.31 11.19
N GLU A 142 -3.23 11.33 11.08
CA GLU A 142 -1.90 11.52 10.50
C GLU A 142 -1.72 10.55 9.32
N MET A 143 -2.40 10.82 8.20
CA MET A 143 -2.04 10.11 6.98
C MET A 143 -0.73 10.67 6.45
N ASN A 144 0.28 9.81 6.37
CA ASN A 144 1.61 10.22 5.96
C ASN A 144 1.76 10.18 4.45
N VAL A 145 1.18 9.15 3.80
CA VAL A 145 1.33 8.95 2.35
C VAL A 145 0.05 8.35 1.74
N MET A 146 -0.35 8.87 0.58
CA MET A 146 -1.30 8.25 -0.34
C MET A 146 -0.54 7.83 -1.61
N GLY A 147 -0.65 6.55 -1.97
CA GLY A 147 -0.06 5.99 -3.17
C GLY A 147 -1.11 5.74 -4.25
N LEU A 148 -0.96 6.39 -5.41
CA LEU A 148 -1.73 6.06 -6.61
C LEU A 148 -1.01 4.95 -7.39
N VAL A 149 -1.61 3.77 -7.45
CA VAL A 149 -1.03 2.56 -8.05
C VAL A 149 -1.49 2.40 -9.51
N LEU A 150 -0.55 2.55 -10.44
CA LEU A 150 -0.75 2.46 -11.89
C LEU A 150 0.13 1.37 -12.50
N LYS A 151 -0.23 0.85 -13.69
CA LYS A 151 0.63 -0.07 -14.45
C LYS A 151 1.63 0.72 -15.30
N ALA A 152 2.80 0.17 -15.57
CA ALA A 152 3.78 0.80 -16.47
C ALA A 152 3.26 0.95 -17.91
N SER A 153 2.37 0.05 -18.33
CA SER A 153 1.69 0.07 -19.64
C SER A 153 0.48 1.01 -19.71
N GLU A 154 0.14 1.68 -18.60
CA GLU A 154 -1.02 2.57 -18.55
C GLU A 154 -0.75 3.81 -19.40
N ASN A 155 -1.61 4.08 -20.39
CA ASN A 155 -1.43 5.19 -21.32
C ASN A 155 -2.22 6.44 -20.94
N CYS A 156 -3.28 6.30 -20.13
CA CYS A 156 -4.05 7.42 -19.58
C CYS A 156 -4.92 6.92 -18.43
N PRO A 157 -4.85 7.51 -17.23
CA PRO A 157 -5.94 7.37 -16.28
C PRO A 157 -7.18 8.04 -16.90
N SER A 158 -8.19 7.25 -17.23
CA SER A 158 -9.50 7.69 -17.70
C SER A 158 -10.09 8.78 -16.78
N ASP A 159 -10.96 9.62 -17.32
CA ASP A 159 -11.61 10.70 -16.55
C ASP A 159 -12.28 10.19 -15.27
N ARG A 160 -12.79 8.95 -15.29
CA ARG A 160 -13.33 8.26 -14.12
C ARG A 160 -12.25 8.00 -13.07
N GLN A 161 -11.09 7.47 -13.46
CA GLN A 161 -9.98 7.19 -12.54
C GLN A 161 -9.45 8.48 -11.91
N ARG A 162 -9.35 9.57 -12.70
CA ARG A 162 -8.98 10.89 -12.19
C ARG A 162 -10.00 11.41 -11.18
N TYR A 163 -11.30 11.37 -11.51
CA TYR A 163 -12.35 11.83 -10.60
C TYR A 163 -12.32 11.13 -9.25
N ILE A 164 -12.15 9.81 -9.25
CA ILE A 164 -12.09 9.00 -8.03
C ILE A 164 -10.86 9.36 -7.23
N PHE A 165 -9.72 9.44 -7.90
CA PHE A 165 -8.47 9.81 -7.27
C PHE A 165 -8.57 11.21 -6.64
N ASP A 166 -9.07 12.21 -7.36
CA ASP A 166 -9.25 13.58 -6.88
C ASP A 166 -10.25 13.66 -5.72
N SER A 167 -11.32 12.86 -5.76
CA SER A 167 -12.33 12.78 -4.69
C SER A 167 -11.75 12.21 -3.41
N VAL A 168 -10.85 11.23 -3.50
CA VAL A 168 -10.16 10.65 -2.35
C VAL A 168 -9.00 11.53 -1.86
N ALA A 169 -8.27 12.16 -2.78
CA ALA A 169 -7.15 13.04 -2.49
C ALA A 169 -7.59 14.35 -1.84
N SER A 170 -8.76 14.88 -2.18
CA SER A 170 -9.29 16.15 -1.66
C SER A 170 -9.40 16.19 -0.12
N PRO A 171 -9.98 15.18 0.58
CA PRO A 171 -9.97 15.09 2.05
C PRO A 171 -8.57 15.04 2.68
N ILE A 172 -7.60 14.49 1.95
CA ILE A 172 -6.20 14.30 2.38
C ILE A 172 -5.38 15.58 2.15
N GLY A 173 -5.86 16.43 1.24
CA GLY A 173 -5.18 17.50 0.53
C GLY A 173 -4.86 18.77 1.32
N LYS A 174 -4.40 18.66 2.58
CA LYS A 174 -3.64 19.76 3.17
C LYS A 174 -2.20 19.82 2.67
N ASP A 175 -1.61 18.68 2.28
CA ASP A 175 -0.25 18.62 1.73
C ASP A 175 -0.17 17.72 0.49
N MET A 176 -0.09 18.34 -0.69
CA MET A 176 0.14 17.67 -1.98
C MET A 176 1.43 16.83 -2.01
N LYS A 177 2.35 17.11 -1.09
CA LYS A 177 3.61 16.37 -0.90
C LYS A 177 3.40 14.93 -0.42
N ASN A 178 2.23 14.61 0.14
CA ASN A 178 1.94 13.30 0.70
C ASN A 178 1.34 12.33 -0.33
N ILE A 179 1.20 12.75 -1.59
CA ILE A 179 0.66 11.89 -2.65
C ILE A 179 1.79 11.47 -3.57
N VAL A 180 2.01 10.17 -3.76
CA VAL A 180 3.05 9.63 -4.64
C VAL A 180 2.46 8.69 -5.69
N ILE A 181 3.12 8.61 -6.85
CA ILE A 181 2.76 7.67 -7.90
C ILE A 181 3.55 6.36 -7.71
N LEU A 182 2.86 5.24 -7.78
CA LEU A 182 3.41 3.91 -7.59
C LEU A 182 3.16 3.09 -8.86
N ILE A 183 4.22 2.73 -9.57
CA ILE A 183 4.12 2.13 -10.91
C ILE A 183 4.50 0.65 -10.82
N THR A 184 3.54 -0.23 -11.08
CA THR A 184 3.72 -1.68 -11.07
C THR A 184 3.85 -2.24 -12.48
N HIS A 185 4.13 -3.55 -12.60
CA HIS A 185 4.33 -4.22 -13.89
C HIS A 185 5.41 -3.53 -14.74
N SER A 186 6.41 -2.96 -14.07
CA SER A 186 7.54 -2.30 -14.70
C SER A 186 8.66 -3.31 -14.96
N ASP A 187 9.35 -3.13 -16.08
CA ASP A 187 10.61 -3.80 -16.42
C ASP A 187 11.84 -3.08 -15.85
N GLY A 188 11.63 -2.10 -14.96
CA GLY A 188 12.68 -1.27 -14.37
C GLY A 188 13.13 -0.10 -15.26
N ARG A 189 12.63 0.02 -16.49
CA ARG A 189 12.91 1.17 -17.36
C ARG A 189 12.02 2.35 -17.00
N ILE A 190 12.46 3.54 -17.41
CA ILE A 190 11.70 4.79 -17.22
C ILE A 190 10.33 4.63 -17.90
N PRO A 191 9.23 4.69 -17.15
CA PRO A 191 7.89 4.38 -17.66
C PRO A 191 7.28 5.64 -18.29
N ARG A 192 7.81 6.05 -19.44
CA ARG A 192 7.49 7.34 -20.08
C ARG A 192 6.00 7.54 -20.32
N ASN A 193 5.30 6.50 -20.77
CA ASN A 193 3.88 6.57 -21.12
C ASN A 193 3.02 6.96 -19.92
N VAL A 194 3.15 6.24 -18.80
CA VAL A 194 2.36 6.52 -17.60
C VAL A 194 2.76 7.82 -16.92
N ILE A 195 4.03 8.24 -16.98
CA ILE A 195 4.45 9.55 -16.46
C ILE A 195 3.77 10.67 -17.26
N GLN A 196 3.85 10.61 -18.60
CA GLN A 196 3.20 11.59 -19.46
C GLN A 196 1.68 11.58 -19.29
N ALA A 197 1.09 10.40 -19.10
CA ALA A 197 -0.33 10.25 -18.82
C ALA A 197 -0.75 10.97 -17.54
N VAL A 198 0.01 10.82 -16.46
CA VAL A 198 -0.23 11.49 -15.17
C VAL A 198 -0.13 13.01 -15.31
N GLU A 199 0.83 13.49 -16.09
CA GLU A 199 1.01 14.93 -16.36
C GLU A 199 -0.13 15.51 -17.20
N VAL A 200 -0.51 14.84 -18.30
CA VAL A 200 -1.60 15.26 -19.19
C VAL A 200 -2.94 15.24 -18.47
N ALA A 201 -3.18 14.23 -17.63
CA ALA A 201 -4.38 14.15 -16.80
C ALA A 201 -4.42 15.20 -15.69
N ASN A 202 -3.31 15.90 -15.44
CA ASN A 202 -3.12 16.87 -14.36
C ASN A 202 -3.46 16.29 -12.98
N ILE A 203 -3.00 15.05 -12.72
CA ILE A 203 -3.22 14.38 -11.44
C ILE A 203 -2.46 15.14 -10.34
N LYS A 204 -3.18 15.44 -9.27
CA LYS A 204 -2.65 16.09 -8.07
C LYS A 204 -1.72 15.14 -7.32
N CYS A 205 -0.42 15.33 -7.43
CA CYS A 205 0.59 14.53 -6.73
C CYS A 205 1.83 15.35 -6.32
N ALA A 206 2.70 14.75 -5.51
CA ALA A 206 3.99 15.32 -5.16
C ALA A 206 4.84 15.49 -6.41
N LYS A 207 5.59 16.58 -6.46
CA LYS A 207 6.49 16.91 -7.57
C LYS A 207 7.92 17.05 -7.08
N ASP A 208 8.86 16.65 -7.93
CA ASP A 208 10.29 16.86 -7.70
C ASP A 208 10.71 18.31 -7.99
N GLU A 209 12.00 18.62 -7.83
CA GLU A 209 12.57 19.95 -8.10
C GLU A 209 12.42 20.38 -9.58
N LYS A 210 12.15 19.43 -10.48
CA LYS A 210 11.91 19.67 -11.91
C LYS A 210 10.42 19.74 -12.25
N TYR A 211 9.55 19.74 -11.25
CA TYR A 211 8.09 19.75 -11.38
C TYR A 211 7.48 18.49 -12.01
N HIS A 212 8.22 17.38 -12.09
CA HIS A 212 7.69 16.09 -12.54
C HIS A 212 7.04 15.33 -11.38
N PRO A 213 6.04 14.46 -11.65
CA PRO A 213 5.46 13.59 -10.63
C PRO A 213 6.51 12.72 -9.93
N VAL A 214 6.54 12.78 -8.61
CA VAL A 214 7.32 11.84 -7.78
C VAL A 214 6.71 10.46 -7.96
N HIS A 215 7.51 9.53 -8.48
CA HIS A 215 7.08 8.18 -8.76
C HIS A 215 8.10 7.15 -8.30
N PHE A 216 7.59 5.96 -7.95
CA PHE A 216 8.40 4.80 -7.61
C PHE A 216 8.05 3.64 -8.53
N LEU A 217 9.09 2.98 -9.05
CA LEU A 217 8.95 1.78 -9.85
C LEU A 217 8.93 0.55 -8.96
N PHE A 218 7.93 -0.29 -9.16
CA PHE A 218 7.83 -1.59 -8.54
C PHE A 218 8.03 -2.68 -9.60
N GLN A 219 9.20 -3.31 -9.52
CA GLN A 219 9.58 -4.46 -10.33
C GLN A 219 9.41 -5.72 -9.47
N ASN A 220 8.42 -6.54 -9.81
CA ASN A 220 8.25 -7.86 -9.22
C ASN A 220 8.78 -8.99 -10.12
N CYS A 221 9.38 -8.63 -11.27
CA CYS A 221 10.07 -9.58 -12.13
C CYS A 221 11.39 -9.96 -11.46
N GLN A 222 11.37 -11.06 -10.71
CA GLN A 222 12.58 -11.84 -10.46
C GLN A 222 12.98 -12.45 -11.80
N ASN A 223 14.04 -11.94 -12.42
CA ASN A 223 14.66 -12.66 -13.52
C ASN A 223 15.19 -13.98 -12.93
N ILE A 224 14.51 -15.07 -13.25
CA ILE A 224 15.03 -16.44 -13.09
C ILE A 224 15.98 -16.70 -14.25
#